data_AF-A0A969JR91-F1
#
_entry.id   AF-A0A969JR91-F1
#
_cell.length_a   1.000
_cell.length_b   1.000
_cell.length_c   1.000
_cell.angle_alpha   90.00
_cell.angle_beta   90.00
_cell.angle_gamma   90.00
#
_symmetry.space_group_name_H-M   'P 1'
#
loop_
_entity.id
_entity.type
_entity.pdbx_description
1 polymer ?
#
loop_
_entity_poly.entity_id
_entity_poly.type
_entity_poly.pdbx_seq_one_letter_code
_entity_poly.pdbx_strand_id
1 'polypeptide(L)'
;MSKMKHFIGVTILVAVLTAAIGFGLQFGLQNGYILPALASSQGVVIDWLFGIHFWVIAFLFSLIGGFMLYSIFVFRRRKGDDSDGAHFEGHYGLEVMWTILPLIVVIYFAYLGGDTLSQVLKVNPEAMRVNVTGRQWSWTFEYPTYGISSDVAGFTR
;
A
#
# COMPACT_ATOMS: atom_id res chain seq x y z
N MET A 1 -0.53 -30.80 21.72
CA MET A 1 -0.65 -30.64 20.24
C MET A 1 0.75 -30.63 19.65
N SER A 2 1.00 -31.26 18.49
CA SER A 2 2.35 -31.22 17.90
C SER A 2 2.65 -29.82 17.36
N LYS A 3 3.92 -29.39 17.44
CA LYS A 3 4.39 -28.08 16.92
C LYS A 3 3.91 -27.81 15.48
N MET A 4 3.83 -28.87 14.68
CA MET A 4 3.35 -28.84 13.29
C MET A 4 1.90 -28.34 13.15
N LYS A 5 0.99 -28.70 14.07
CA LYS A 5 -0.42 -28.25 14.01
C LYS A 5 -0.54 -26.75 14.27
N HIS A 6 0.26 -26.21 15.18
CA HIS A 6 0.21 -24.78 15.47
C HIS A 6 0.78 -23.94 14.33
N PHE A 7 1.87 -24.40 13.72
CA PHE A 7 2.46 -23.77 12.55
C PHE A 7 1.48 -23.74 11.37
N ILE A 8 0.85 -24.89 11.06
CA ILE A 8 -0.17 -24.96 10.00
C ILE A 8 -1.35 -24.02 10.31
N GLY A 9 -1.81 -24.00 11.56
CA GLY A 9 -2.93 -23.13 11.99
C GLY A 9 -2.65 -21.65 11.77
N VAL A 10 -1.48 -21.16 12.19
CA VAL A 10 -1.12 -19.74 12.01
C VAL A 10 -0.89 -19.40 10.54
N THR A 11 -0.27 -20.30 9.76
CA THR A 11 -0.09 -20.07 8.31
C THR A 11 -1.42 -19.97 7.57
N ILE A 12 -2.38 -20.85 7.88
CA ILE A 12 -3.74 -20.77 7.30
C ILE A 12 -4.41 -19.46 7.69
N LEU A 13 -4.32 -19.05 8.97
CA LEU A 13 -4.88 -17.79 9.44
C LEU A 13 -4.31 -16.59 8.67
N VAL A 14 -2.98 -16.52 8.53
CA VAL A 14 -2.31 -15.44 7.79
C VAL A 14 -2.74 -15.43 6.32
N ALA A 15 -2.83 -16.60 5.67
CA ALA A 15 -3.27 -16.71 4.29
C ALA A 15 -4.73 -16.24 4.11
N VAL A 16 -5.63 -16.63 5.02
CA VAL A 16 -7.04 -16.22 5.00
C VAL A 16 -7.17 -14.72 5.22
N LEU A 17 -6.46 -14.16 6.21
CA LEU A 17 -6.48 -12.71 6.47
C LEU A 17 -5.95 -11.91 5.27
N THR A 18 -4.84 -12.37 4.67
CA THR A 18 -4.26 -11.72 3.49
C THR A 18 -5.25 -11.75 2.31
N ALA A 19 -5.86 -12.91 2.06
CA ALA A 19 -6.85 -13.06 0.99
C ALA A 19 -8.10 -12.21 1.24
N ALA A 20 -8.60 -12.15 2.48
CA ALA A 20 -9.76 -11.34 2.84
C ALA A 20 -9.49 -9.84 2.64
N ILE A 21 -8.34 -9.35 3.12
CA ILE A 21 -7.95 -7.94 2.97
C ILE A 21 -7.71 -7.61 1.49
N GLY A 22 -6.98 -8.44 0.76
CA GLY A 22 -6.68 -8.22 -0.65
C GLY A 22 -7.90 -8.31 -1.56
N PHE A 23 -8.84 -9.23 -1.28
CA PHE A 23 -10.13 -9.27 -1.97
C PHE A 23 -10.97 -8.03 -1.66
N GLY A 24 -10.96 -7.57 -0.40
CA GLY A 24 -11.61 -6.31 0.00
C GLY A 24 -11.08 -5.09 -0.76
N LEU A 25 -9.76 -5.00 -0.93
CA LEU A 25 -9.16 -3.98 -1.80
C LEU A 25 -9.65 -4.11 -3.24
N GLN A 26 -9.53 -5.31 -3.82
CA GLN A 26 -9.87 -5.51 -5.23
C GLN A 26 -11.33 -5.12 -5.50
N PHE A 27 -12.23 -5.50 -4.59
CA PHE A 27 -13.62 -5.10 -4.60
C PHE A 27 -13.77 -3.58 -4.50
N GLY A 28 -13.08 -2.93 -3.55
CA GLY A 28 -13.13 -1.47 -3.38
C GLY A 28 -12.58 -0.70 -4.58
N LEU A 29 -11.54 -1.21 -5.24
CA LEU A 29 -10.98 -0.63 -6.47
C LEU A 29 -11.96 -0.78 -7.65
N GLN A 30 -12.55 -1.95 -7.85
CA GLN A 30 -13.50 -2.20 -8.95
C GLN A 30 -14.78 -1.38 -8.84
N ASN A 31 -15.21 -1.04 -7.62
CA ASN A 31 -16.43 -0.27 -7.38
C ASN A 31 -16.18 1.24 -7.17
N GLY A 32 -14.94 1.71 -7.29
CA GLY A 32 -14.60 3.13 -7.14
C GLY A 32 -14.68 3.66 -5.70
N TYR A 33 -14.62 2.78 -4.69
CA TYR A 33 -14.66 3.17 -3.28
C TYR A 33 -13.29 3.62 -2.74
N ILE A 34 -12.20 3.21 -3.39
CA ILE A 34 -10.83 3.44 -2.89
C ILE A 34 -10.09 4.44 -3.76
N LEU A 35 -10.06 4.21 -5.07
CA LEU A 35 -9.46 5.12 -6.05
C LEU A 35 -10.54 5.66 -6.99
N PRO A 36 -10.41 6.91 -7.45
CA PRO A 36 -11.31 7.45 -8.47
C PRO A 36 -11.16 6.69 -9.79
N ALA A 37 -12.14 6.83 -10.67
CA ALA A 37 -12.07 6.24 -12.00
C ALA A 37 -10.87 6.78 -12.79
N LEU A 38 -10.21 5.89 -13.54
CA LEU A 38 -9.06 6.22 -14.38
C LEU A 38 -9.44 7.27 -15.43
N ALA A 39 -8.71 8.39 -15.43
CA ALA A 39 -8.90 9.51 -16.36
C ALA A 39 -7.68 9.81 -17.24
N SER A 40 -6.57 9.08 -17.07
CA SER A 40 -5.33 9.27 -17.82
C SER A 40 -4.54 7.97 -17.97
N SER A 41 -3.61 7.93 -18.91
CA SER A 41 -2.68 6.80 -19.08
C SER A 41 -1.71 6.68 -17.90
N GLN A 42 -1.33 7.80 -17.28
CA GLN A 42 -0.49 7.84 -16.08
C GLN A 42 -1.19 7.18 -14.89
N GLY A 43 -2.51 7.34 -14.76
CA GLY A 43 -3.31 6.71 -13.71
C GLY A 43 -3.18 5.18 -13.71
N VAL A 44 -3.08 4.56 -14.90
CA VAL A 44 -2.97 3.09 -15.02
C VAL A 44 -1.70 2.57 -14.32
N VAL A 45 -0.56 3.25 -14.52
CA VAL A 45 0.73 2.83 -13.95
C VAL A 45 0.75 3.09 -12.43
N ILE A 46 0.16 4.21 -11.99
CA ILE A 46 0.04 4.54 -10.57
C ILE A 46 -0.84 3.52 -9.84
N ASP A 47 -2.03 3.22 -10.39
CA ASP A 47 -2.99 2.28 -9.78
C ASP A 47 -2.41 0.86 -9.72
N TRP A 48 -1.66 0.44 -10.74
CA TRP A 48 -0.94 -0.83 -10.74
C TRP A 48 0.09 -0.89 -9.60
N LEU A 49 0.94 0.14 -9.49
CA LEU A 49 1.95 0.20 -8.43
C LEU A 49 1.30 0.23 -7.05
N PHE A 50 0.23 1.00 -6.88
CA PHE A 50 -0.57 1.05 -5.66
C PHE A 50 -1.12 -0.33 -5.28
N GLY A 51 -1.68 -1.06 -6.25
CA GLY A 51 -2.21 -2.41 -6.04
C GLY A 51 -1.15 -3.38 -5.52
N ILE A 52 0.05 -3.39 -6.09
CA ILE A 52 1.15 -4.25 -5.63
C ILE A 52 1.59 -3.88 -4.21
N HIS A 53 1.76 -2.59 -3.92
CA HIS A 53 2.12 -2.13 -2.57
C HIS A 53 1.09 -2.59 -1.55
N PHE A 54 -0.19 -2.44 -1.87
CA PHE A 54 -1.25 -2.84 -0.97
C PHE A 54 -1.24 -4.34 -0.70
N TRP A 55 -1.04 -5.19 -1.70
CA TRP A 55 -0.94 -6.64 -1.50
C TRP A 55 0.21 -7.02 -0.56
N VAL A 56 1.37 -6.39 -0.71
CA VAL A 56 2.50 -6.62 0.20
C VAL A 56 2.20 -6.13 1.61
N ILE A 57 1.62 -4.94 1.76
CA ILE A 57 1.23 -4.40 3.07
C ILE A 57 0.17 -5.28 3.73
N ALA A 58 -0.84 -5.74 2.98
CA ALA A 58 -1.89 -6.63 3.46
C ALA A 58 -1.30 -7.96 3.97
N PHE A 59 -0.32 -8.51 3.26
CA PHE A 59 0.40 -9.70 3.69
C PHE A 59 1.21 -9.45 4.97
N LEU A 60 2.02 -8.39 5.04
CA LEU A 60 2.84 -8.08 6.22
C LEU A 60 1.97 -7.78 7.45
N PHE A 61 0.89 -7.03 7.26
CA PHE A 61 -0.09 -6.77 8.31
C PHE A 61 -0.73 -8.07 8.80
N SER A 62 -1.15 -8.95 7.89
CA SER A 62 -1.71 -10.26 8.23
C SER A 62 -0.71 -11.18 8.89
N LEU A 63 0.57 -11.11 8.50
CA LEU A 63 1.65 -11.87 9.10
C LEU A 63 1.82 -11.46 10.58
N ILE A 64 2.03 -10.18 10.86
CA ILE A 64 2.24 -9.72 12.24
C ILE A 64 0.94 -9.86 13.06
N GLY A 65 -0.16 -9.33 12.54
CA GLY A 65 -1.47 -9.34 13.20
C GLY A 65 -2.02 -10.75 13.39
N GLY A 66 -1.89 -11.63 12.40
CA GLY A 66 -2.31 -13.02 12.47
C GLY A 66 -1.52 -13.82 13.50
N PHE A 67 -0.19 -13.68 13.54
CA PHE A 67 0.63 -14.31 14.58
C PHE A 67 0.28 -13.79 15.99
N MET A 68 0.06 -12.48 16.12
CA MET A 68 -0.34 -11.88 17.40
C MET A 68 -1.71 -12.39 17.86
N LEU A 69 -2.73 -12.34 17.00
CA LEU A 69 -4.08 -12.84 17.28
C LEU A 69 -4.04 -14.32 17.66
N TYR A 70 -3.38 -15.14 16.86
CA TYR A 70 -3.22 -16.56 17.12
C TYR A 70 -2.57 -16.80 18.49
N SER A 71 -1.53 -16.04 18.82
CA SER A 71 -0.80 -16.20 20.09
C SER A 71 -1.67 -15.87 21.30
N ILE A 72 -2.46 -14.80 21.22
CA ILE A 72 -3.37 -14.38 22.29
C ILE A 72 -4.42 -15.46 22.58
N PHE A 73 -4.99 -16.09 21.55
CA PHE A 73 -6.06 -17.07 21.74
C PHE A 73 -5.53 -18.46 22.11
N VAL A 74 -4.42 -18.90 21.51
CA VAL A 74 -3.93 -20.29 21.64
C VAL A 74 -2.94 -20.45 22.79
N PHE A 75 -2.05 -19.48 23.01
CA PHE A 75 -1.03 -19.50 24.07
C PHE A 75 -1.44 -18.71 25.30
N ARG A 76 -2.72 -18.34 25.43
CA ARG A 76 -3.27 -17.74 26.65
C ARG A 76 -3.06 -18.65 27.86
N ARG A 77 -2.63 -18.06 28.97
CA ARG A 77 -2.50 -18.75 30.27
C ARG A 77 -3.83 -19.34 30.70
N ARG A 78 -3.83 -20.61 31.09
CA ARG A 78 -5.03 -21.31 31.58
C ARG A 78 -5.23 -21.02 33.05
N LYS A 79 -6.49 -21.11 33.53
CA LYS A 79 -6.78 -20.97 34.96
C LYS A 79 -6.04 -22.06 35.74
N GLY A 80 -5.24 -21.66 36.73
CA GLY A 80 -4.46 -22.56 37.59
C GLY A 80 -3.11 -23.03 37.02
N ASP A 81 -2.67 -22.48 35.89
CA ASP A 81 -1.31 -22.68 35.39
C ASP A 81 -0.40 -21.59 35.97
N ASP A 82 0.58 -21.97 36.79
CA ASP A 82 1.58 -21.06 37.38
C ASP A 82 2.99 -21.27 36.82
N SER A 83 3.10 -21.99 35.69
CA SER A 83 4.36 -22.20 35.01
C SER A 83 4.82 -20.94 34.26
N ASP A 84 6.13 -20.69 34.28
CA ASP A 84 6.74 -19.67 33.44
C ASP A 84 6.89 -20.16 32.00
N GLY A 85 6.81 -19.23 31.06
CA GLY A 85 7.08 -19.51 29.65
C GLY A 85 8.53 -19.99 29.44
N ALA A 86 8.75 -20.82 28.41
CA ALA A 86 10.09 -21.25 28.07
C ALA A 86 10.97 -20.05 27.70
N HIS A 87 12.15 -19.95 28.34
CA HIS A 87 13.16 -18.94 28.04
C HIS A 87 13.87 -19.30 26.74
N PHE A 88 13.80 -18.43 25.75
CA PHE A 88 14.54 -18.55 24.50
C PHE A 88 15.41 -17.30 24.34
N GLU A 89 16.72 -17.50 24.24
CA GLU A 89 17.65 -16.45 23.83
C GLU A 89 17.77 -16.46 22.31
N GLY A 90 18.01 -15.28 21.74
CA GLY A 90 17.82 -14.94 20.32
C GLY A 90 18.38 -15.95 19.32
N HIS A 91 17.89 -15.85 18.09
CA HIS A 91 18.31 -16.70 16.99
C HIS A 91 19.00 -15.86 15.93
N TYR A 92 20.34 -15.76 16.00
CA TYR A 92 21.13 -14.90 15.10
C TYR A 92 20.76 -15.06 13.62
N GLY A 93 20.56 -16.29 13.14
CA GLY A 93 20.16 -16.54 11.75
C GLY A 93 18.77 -15.97 11.39
N LEU A 94 17.86 -15.92 12.36
CA LEU A 94 16.52 -15.35 12.18
C LEU A 94 16.63 -13.82 12.12
N GLU A 95 17.48 -13.26 12.96
CA GLU A 95 17.73 -11.81 13.03
C GLU A 95 18.36 -11.28 11.75
N VAL A 96 19.34 -12.00 11.20
CA VAL A 96 19.93 -11.65 9.91
C VAL A 96 18.89 -11.76 8.79
N MET A 97 18.11 -12.85 8.75
CA MET A 97 17.09 -13.06 7.72
C MET A 97 16.02 -11.98 7.73
N TRP A 98 15.48 -11.61 8.90
CA TRP A 98 14.45 -10.58 8.99
C TRP A 98 14.98 -9.17 8.78
N THR A 99 16.29 -8.96 8.69
CA THR A 99 16.89 -7.64 8.45
C THR A 99 17.20 -7.48 6.97
N ILE A 100 17.79 -8.50 6.36
CA ILE A 100 18.14 -8.50 4.93
C ILE A 100 16.89 -8.55 4.06
N LEU A 101 15.88 -9.37 4.42
CA LEU A 101 14.69 -9.53 3.59
C LEU A 101 13.91 -8.21 3.45
N PRO A 102 13.58 -7.47 4.52
CA PRO A 102 12.94 -6.15 4.38
C PRO A 102 13.80 -5.14 3.63
N LEU A 103 15.12 -5.15 3.81
CA LEU A 103 16.02 -4.27 3.07
C LEU A 103 15.90 -4.50 1.54
N ILE A 104 15.93 -5.76 1.10
CA ILE A 104 15.77 -6.13 -0.32
C ILE A 104 14.41 -5.68 -0.84
N VAL A 105 13.34 -5.91 -0.07
CA VAL A 105 11.97 -5.52 -0.47
C VAL A 105 11.88 -4.01 -0.67
N VAL A 106 12.44 -3.20 0.23
CA VAL A 106 12.44 -1.74 0.11
C VAL A 106 13.23 -1.28 -1.13
N ILE A 107 14.41 -1.85 -1.38
CA ILE A 107 15.21 -1.52 -2.57
C ILE A 107 14.44 -1.83 -3.86
N TYR A 108 13.77 -2.99 -3.89
CA TYR A 108 12.96 -3.40 -5.05
C TYR A 108 11.80 -2.42 -5.30
N PHE A 109 11.08 -2.03 -4.25
CA PHE A 109 9.99 -1.04 -4.37
C PHE A 109 10.49 0.35 -4.74
N ALA A 110 11.66 0.76 -4.24
CA ALA A 110 12.28 2.03 -4.65
C ALA A 110 12.58 2.05 -6.15
N TYR A 111 13.06 0.93 -6.71
CA TYR A 111 13.27 0.79 -8.15
C TYR A 111 11.95 0.91 -8.94
N LEU A 112 10.91 0.16 -8.56
CA LEU A 112 9.60 0.23 -9.22
C LEU A 112 8.98 1.63 -9.13
N GLY A 113 9.14 2.31 -7.99
CA GLY A 113 8.68 3.68 -7.79
C GLY A 113 9.42 4.67 -8.69
N GLY A 114 10.74 4.52 -8.82
CA GLY A 114 11.54 5.36 -9.73
C GLY A 114 11.15 5.18 -11.20
N ASP A 115 10.95 3.94 -11.65
CA ASP A 115 10.49 3.65 -13.01
C ASP A 115 9.10 4.23 -13.28
N THR A 116 8.14 4.01 -12.36
CA THR A 116 6.78 4.55 -12.46
C THR A 116 6.80 6.08 -12.52
N LEU A 117 7.60 6.73 -11.66
CA LEU A 117 7.73 8.18 -11.65
C LEU A 117 8.27 8.72 -12.98
N SER A 118 9.26 8.05 -13.57
CA SER A 118 9.79 8.41 -14.89
C SER A 118 8.71 8.36 -15.98
N GLN A 119 7.86 7.32 -15.97
CA GLN A 119 6.75 7.21 -16.91
C GLN A 119 5.70 8.31 -16.72
N VAL A 120 5.38 8.66 -15.47
CA VAL A 120 4.39 9.70 -15.14
C VAL A 120 4.89 11.09 -15.53
N LEU A 121 6.18 11.38 -15.34
CA LEU A 121 6.79 12.68 -15.63
C LEU A 121 7.09 12.90 -17.13
N LYS A 122 6.90 11.89 -17.98
CA LYS A 122 7.17 12.00 -19.41
C LYS A 122 6.20 12.99 -20.08
N VAL A 123 6.72 14.16 -20.43
CA VAL A 123 5.95 15.21 -21.11
C VAL A 123 5.72 14.82 -22.57
N ASN A 124 4.48 14.88 -23.03
CA ASN A 124 4.16 14.78 -24.45
C ASN A 124 4.36 16.17 -25.11
N PRO A 125 5.29 16.33 -26.07
CA PRO A 125 5.53 17.61 -26.74
C PRO A 125 4.35 18.10 -27.58
N GLU A 126 3.43 17.21 -27.97
CA GLU A 126 2.22 17.54 -28.73
C GLU A 126 1.02 17.91 -27.82
N ALA A 127 1.19 17.86 -26.50
CA ALA A 127 0.12 18.19 -25.58
C ALA A 127 -0.24 19.67 -25.61
N MET A 128 -1.53 19.98 -25.43
CA MET A 128 -2.02 21.34 -25.29
C MET A 128 -1.36 22.01 -24.07
N ARG A 129 -0.73 23.17 -24.30
CA ARG A 129 -0.13 23.97 -23.23
C ARG A 129 -1.17 24.87 -22.59
N VAL A 130 -1.31 24.74 -21.27
CA VAL A 130 -2.14 25.61 -20.44
C VAL A 130 -1.26 26.19 -19.35
N ASN A 131 -1.16 27.51 -19.26
CA ASN A 131 -0.52 28.17 -18.12
C ASN A 131 -1.58 28.36 -17.03
N VAL A 132 -1.28 27.90 -15.82
CA VAL A 132 -2.21 27.99 -14.68
C VAL A 132 -1.58 28.87 -13.61
N THR A 133 -2.21 30.01 -13.34
CA THR A 133 -1.76 30.95 -12.29
C THR A 133 -2.72 30.90 -11.12
N GLY A 134 -2.21 30.58 -9.93
CA GLY A 134 -2.99 30.60 -8.68
C GLY A 134 -3.03 31.99 -8.06
N ARG A 135 -4.23 32.45 -7.68
CA ARG A 135 -4.51 33.71 -6.97
C ARG A 135 -5.34 33.41 -5.72
N GLN A 136 -5.37 34.31 -4.75
CA GLN A 136 -6.30 34.19 -3.62
C GLN A 136 -7.65 34.81 -4.01
N TRP A 137 -8.78 34.09 -4.09
CA TRP A 137 -9.03 32.64 -4.08
C TRP A 137 -9.57 32.21 -5.46
N SER A 138 -8.72 32.26 -6.48
CA SER A 138 -9.10 31.96 -7.86
C SER A 138 -7.94 31.37 -8.66
N TRP A 139 -8.28 30.82 -9.83
CA TRP A 139 -7.32 30.29 -10.78
C TRP A 139 -7.54 30.98 -12.12
N THR A 140 -6.45 31.39 -12.75
CA THR A 140 -6.45 31.93 -14.11
C THR A 140 -5.83 30.89 -15.04
N PHE A 141 -6.56 30.52 -16.08
CA PHE A 141 -6.07 29.58 -17.11
C PHE A 141 -5.84 30.32 -18.41
N GLU A 142 -4.61 30.25 -18.93
CA GLU A 142 -4.23 30.84 -20.21
C GLU A 142 -3.87 29.75 -21.20
N TYR A 143 -4.34 29.92 -22.44
CA TYR A 143 -4.10 29.05 -23.57
C TYR A 143 -3.26 29.80 -24.61
N PRO A 144 -1.91 29.81 -24.50
CA PRO A 144 -1.06 30.71 -25.27
C PRO A 144 -1.19 30.54 -26.78
N THR A 145 -1.39 29.29 -27.24
CA THR A 145 -1.57 28.94 -28.65
C THR A 145 -2.85 29.53 -29.25
N TYR A 146 -3.88 29.74 -28.43
CA TYR A 146 -5.19 30.21 -28.86
C TYR A 146 -5.44 31.68 -28.48
N GLY A 147 -4.57 32.29 -27.68
CA GLY A 147 -4.74 33.66 -27.18
C GLY A 147 -5.92 33.85 -26.22
N ILE A 148 -6.44 32.76 -25.64
CA ILE A 148 -7.61 32.77 -24.75
C ILE A 148 -7.13 32.74 -23.30
N SER A 149 -7.70 33.59 -22.44
CA SER A 149 -7.50 33.57 -20.99
C SER A 149 -8.83 33.57 -20.27
N SER A 150 -8.92 32.81 -19.19
CA SER A 150 -10.07 32.81 -18.29
C SER A 150 -9.70 33.58 -17.03
N ASP A 151 -10.32 34.75 -16.83
CA ASP A 151 -10.25 35.48 -15.57
C ASP A 151 -11.53 35.19 -14.78
N VAL A 152 -11.55 34.04 -14.10
CA VAL A 152 -12.68 33.64 -13.26
C VAL A 152 -12.46 34.27 -11.88
N ALA A 153 -13.19 35.34 -11.58
CA ALA A 153 -13.18 35.93 -10.25
C ALA A 153 -13.65 34.90 -9.21
N GLY A 154 -12.84 34.67 -8.18
CA GLY A 154 -13.19 33.79 -7.08
C GLY A 154 -14.41 34.33 -6.32
N PHE A 155 -15.50 33.58 -6.30
CA PHE A 155 -16.64 33.75 -5.38
C PHE A 155 -17.32 35.14 -5.33
N THR A 156 -17.66 35.75 -6.46
CA THR A 156 -18.76 36.74 -6.48
C THR A 156 -19.95 36.17 -7.22
N ARG A 157 -20.98 35.79 -6.44
CA ARG A 157 -22.36 35.78 -6.90
C ARG A 157 -22.85 37.21 -7.04
#